data_AF-A0AAD9V7I5-F1
#
_entry.id   AF-A0AAD9V7I5-F1
#
_cell.length_a   1.000
_cell.length_b   1.000
_cell.length_c   1.000
_cell.angle_alpha   90.00
_cell.angle_beta   90.00
_cell.angle_gamma   90.00
#
_symmetry.space_group_name_H-M   'P 1'
#
loop_
_entity.id
_entity.type
_entity.pdbx_description
1 polymer ?
#
loop_
_entity_poly.entity_id
_entity_poly.type
_entity_poly.pdbx_seq_one_letter_code
_entity_poly.pdbx_strand_id
1 'polypeptide(L)'
;MATDHVADKQKQSELSDSSPLTWNVTTTKMVIQFYKENRLLWDKNHKDYGKKTLQKKTLIPLVVKLERSMVPKSEEEIKKRWHNLCSSASRYFKKHSSNDEGVKWAYWNDMSFLRELSAAEEEEESSSWSDGEIGD
;
A
#
# COMPACT_ATOMS: atom_id res chain seq x y z
N MET A 1 41.24 40.80 21.84
CA MET A 1 40.13 40.11 22.51
C MET A 1 39.06 39.82 21.48
N ALA A 2 38.50 38.61 21.56
CA ALA A 2 37.25 38.09 21.01
C ALA A 2 36.77 38.58 19.63
N THR A 3 36.79 37.63 18.69
CA THR A 3 35.92 37.53 17.52
C THR A 3 34.44 37.60 17.92
N ASP A 4 33.61 38.34 17.20
CA ASP A 4 32.16 38.10 17.19
C ASP A 4 31.68 37.83 15.76
N HIS A 5 31.08 36.66 15.62
CA HIS A 5 30.50 36.08 14.42
C HIS A 5 29.01 36.40 14.40
N VAL A 6 28.53 37.12 13.39
CA VAL A 6 27.15 36.92 12.89
C VAL A 6 27.17 37.06 11.38
N ALA A 7 27.54 35.98 10.70
CA ALA A 7 27.13 35.76 9.32
C ALA A 7 25.79 35.02 9.37
N ASP A 8 24.72 35.75 9.10
CA ASP A 8 23.41 35.23 8.76
C ASP A 8 23.58 34.19 7.63
N LYS A 9 23.40 32.92 7.97
CA LYS A 9 23.20 31.84 7.01
C LYS A 9 21.77 31.37 7.14
N GLN A 10 20.88 32.19 6.61
CA GLN A 10 19.74 31.73 5.83
C GLN A 10 20.24 30.74 4.76
N LYS A 11 20.30 29.45 5.09
CA LYS A 11 20.34 28.39 4.08
C LYS A 11 19.16 27.47 4.34
N GLN A 12 18.06 27.81 3.67
CA GLN A 12 17.02 26.86 3.28
C GLN A 12 17.72 25.55 2.95
N SER A 13 17.51 24.52 3.78
CA SER A 13 17.86 23.15 3.44
C SER A 13 16.93 22.68 2.34
N GLU A 14 17.27 23.14 1.14
CA GLU A 14 17.37 22.38 -0.09
C GLU A 14 16.33 21.27 -0.21
N LEU A 15 15.16 21.70 -0.69
CA LEU A 15 14.36 21.01 -1.68
C LEU A 15 15.26 20.45 -2.80
N SER A 16 15.95 19.34 -2.55
CA SER A 16 16.76 18.60 -3.52
C SER A 16 16.87 17.14 -3.09
N ASP A 17 15.78 16.39 -3.23
CA ASP A 17 15.83 15.03 -3.76
C ASP A 17 14.52 14.74 -4.54
N SER A 18 14.15 15.68 -5.40
CA SER A 18 13.13 15.40 -6.42
C SER A 18 13.81 14.70 -7.59
N SER A 19 14.41 13.54 -7.32
CA SER A 19 14.65 12.55 -8.35
C SER A 19 13.28 12.15 -8.92
N PRO A 20 12.99 12.35 -10.22
CA PRO A 20 11.71 11.94 -10.81
C PRO A 20 11.47 10.42 -10.80
N LEU A 21 12.35 9.64 -10.15
CA LEU A 21 12.20 8.21 -9.89
C LEU A 21 11.70 7.88 -8.46
N THR A 22 11.70 8.82 -7.51
CA THR A 22 11.39 8.50 -6.11
C THR A 22 9.88 8.43 -5.89
N TRP A 23 9.45 7.36 -5.20
CA TRP A 23 8.04 7.17 -4.85
C TRP A 23 7.63 8.17 -3.76
N ASN A 24 6.96 9.24 -4.17
CA ASN A 24 6.40 10.22 -3.25
C ASN A 24 5.12 9.71 -2.57
N VAL A 25 4.68 10.41 -1.52
CA VAL A 25 3.46 10.06 -0.77
C VAL A 25 2.25 10.05 -1.70
N THR A 26 2.10 11.05 -2.56
CA THR A 26 0.98 11.17 -3.49
C THR A 26 0.93 10.03 -4.51
N THR A 27 2.05 9.70 -5.15
CA THR A 27 2.09 8.59 -6.13
C THR A 27 1.88 7.24 -5.45
N THR A 28 2.42 7.07 -4.24
CA THR A 28 2.20 5.87 -3.44
C THR A 28 0.71 5.71 -3.07
N LYS A 29 0.05 6.79 -2.64
CA LYS A 29 -1.40 6.79 -2.35
C LYS A 29 -2.25 6.49 -3.59
N MET A 30 -1.89 7.01 -4.75
CA MET A 30 -2.55 6.66 -6.02
C MET A 30 -2.48 5.16 -6.30
N VAL A 31 -1.32 4.54 -6.09
CA VAL A 31 -1.18 3.08 -6.23
C VAL A 31 -2.07 2.35 -5.22
N ILE A 32 -2.05 2.76 -3.95
CA ILE A 32 -2.87 2.10 -2.90
C ILE A 32 -4.35 2.18 -3.25
N GLN A 33 -4.85 3.38 -3.60
CA GLN A 33 -6.24 3.57 -3.97
C GLN A 33 -6.61 2.74 -5.19
N PHE A 34 -5.75 2.72 -6.21
CA PHE A 34 -5.99 1.94 -7.41
C PHE A 34 -6.10 0.44 -7.11
N TYR A 35 -5.21 -0.11 -6.29
CA TYR A 35 -5.28 -1.51 -5.88
C TYR A 35 -6.51 -1.77 -5.02
N LYS A 36 -6.87 -0.88 -4.08
CA LYS A 36 -8.08 -0.99 -3.28
C LYS A 36 -9.35 -1.13 -4.14
N GLU A 37 -9.46 -0.33 -5.20
CA GLU A 37 -10.59 -0.38 -6.15
C GLU A 37 -10.56 -1.61 -7.07
N ASN A 38 -9.38 -2.21 -7.30
CA ASN A 38 -9.18 -3.32 -8.24
C ASN A 38 -8.73 -4.60 -7.52
N ARG A 39 -9.66 -5.24 -6.81
CA ARG A 39 -9.43 -6.50 -6.06
C ARG A 39 -8.76 -7.60 -6.90
N LEU A 40 -9.07 -7.70 -8.20
CA LEU A 40 -8.46 -8.65 -9.13
C LEU A 40 -6.91 -8.65 -9.19
N LEU A 41 -6.28 -7.56 -8.70
CA LEU A 41 -4.82 -7.40 -8.70
C LEU A 41 -4.13 -8.03 -7.47
N TRP A 42 -4.84 -8.24 -6.37
CA TRP A 42 -4.21 -8.65 -5.09
C TRP A 42 -5.05 -9.62 -4.25
N ASP A 43 -6.36 -9.68 -4.49
CA ASP A 43 -7.29 -10.56 -3.78
C ASP A 43 -7.31 -11.95 -4.40
N LYS A 44 -6.90 -12.97 -3.64
CA LYS A 44 -6.84 -14.37 -4.10
C LYS A 44 -8.22 -14.98 -4.31
N ASN A 45 -9.24 -14.48 -3.60
CA ASN A 45 -10.61 -14.97 -3.69
C ASN A 45 -11.38 -14.36 -4.87
N HIS A 46 -10.78 -13.37 -5.56
CA HIS A 46 -11.40 -12.79 -6.74
C HIS A 46 -11.35 -13.76 -7.93
N LYS A 47 -12.49 -13.98 -8.59
CA LYS A 47 -12.64 -14.89 -9.76
C LYS A 47 -11.66 -14.65 -10.92
N ASP A 48 -11.14 -13.43 -11.01
CA ASP A 48 -10.18 -13.02 -12.05
C ASP A 48 -8.73 -12.90 -11.56
N TYR A 49 -8.47 -13.28 -10.32
CA TYR A 49 -7.11 -13.35 -9.77
C TYR A 49 -6.25 -14.31 -10.59
N GLY A 50 -4.99 -13.94 -10.83
CA GLY A 50 -4.05 -14.74 -11.62
C GLY A 50 -4.24 -14.62 -13.15
N LYS A 51 -5.32 -13.99 -13.64
CA LYS A 51 -5.50 -13.72 -15.08
C LYS A 51 -4.58 -12.59 -15.53
N LYS A 52 -3.34 -12.94 -15.90
CA LYS A 52 -2.27 -12.01 -16.32
C LYS A 52 -2.73 -10.98 -17.35
N THR A 53 -3.55 -11.38 -18.31
CA THR A 53 -4.08 -10.50 -19.37
C THR A 53 -5.02 -9.43 -18.80
N LEU A 54 -5.91 -9.79 -17.88
CA LEU A 54 -6.85 -8.86 -17.27
C LEU A 54 -6.13 -7.95 -16.27
N GLN A 55 -5.20 -8.49 -15.48
CA GLN A 55 -4.36 -7.70 -14.57
C GLN A 55 -3.54 -6.65 -15.33
N LYS A 56 -2.90 -7.05 -16.45
CA LYS A 56 -2.18 -6.12 -17.32
C LYS A 56 -3.10 -5.03 -17.87
N LYS A 57 -4.26 -5.41 -18.44
CA LYS A 57 -5.25 -4.43 -18.94
C LYS A 57 -5.71 -3.45 -17.87
N THR A 58 -5.88 -3.94 -16.65
CA THR A 58 -6.27 -3.13 -15.50
C THR A 58 -5.15 -2.18 -15.09
N LEU A 59 -3.88 -2.56 -15.19
CA LEU A 59 -2.75 -1.69 -14.82
C LEU A 59 -2.45 -0.58 -15.83
N ILE A 60 -2.85 -0.72 -17.11
CA ILE A 60 -2.65 0.30 -18.16
C ILE A 60 -3.09 1.71 -17.71
N PRO A 61 -4.34 1.94 -17.25
CA PRO A 61 -4.77 3.27 -16.83
C PRO A 61 -3.95 3.84 -15.65
N LEU A 62 -3.46 2.99 -14.75
CA LEU A 62 -2.60 3.43 -13.65
C LEU A 62 -1.22 3.85 -14.16
N VAL A 63 -0.62 3.09 -15.07
CA VAL A 63 0.66 3.44 -15.72
C VAL A 63 0.52 4.80 -16.42
N VAL A 64 -0.51 4.98 -17.25
CA VAL A 64 -0.76 6.26 -17.95
C VAL A 64 -0.98 7.41 -16.96
N LYS A 65 -1.70 7.18 -15.85
CA LYS A 65 -1.91 8.21 -14.81
C LYS A 65 -0.60 8.61 -14.13
N LEU A 66 0.29 7.64 -13.86
CA LEU A 66 1.60 7.89 -13.26
C LEU A 66 2.56 8.61 -14.23
N GLU A 67 2.58 8.20 -15.50
CA GLU A 67 3.33 8.87 -16.56
C GLU A 67 2.95 10.35 -16.69
N ARG A 68 1.63 10.64 -16.67
CA ARG A 68 1.12 12.03 -16.69
C ARG A 68 1.48 12.82 -15.44
N SER A 69 1.73 12.14 -14.32
CA SER A 69 2.13 12.74 -13.04
C SER A 69 3.65 12.95 -12.93
N MET A 70 4.36 13.01 -14.07
CA MET A 70 5.81 13.25 -14.22
C MET A 70 6.72 12.11 -13.74
N VAL A 71 6.17 10.97 -13.36
CA VAL A 71 6.95 9.81 -12.87
C VAL A 71 6.62 8.60 -13.75
N PRO A 72 7.35 8.38 -14.85
CA PRO A 72 7.17 7.18 -15.66
C PRO A 72 7.51 5.96 -14.79
N LYS A 73 6.48 5.14 -14.52
CA LYS A 73 6.61 3.89 -13.76
C LYS A 73 6.17 2.73 -14.63
N SER A 74 7.07 1.78 -14.80
CA SER A 74 6.74 0.51 -15.45
C SER A 74 5.75 -0.29 -14.59
N GLU A 75 4.96 -1.13 -15.24
CA GLU A 75 4.05 -2.08 -14.57
C GLU A 75 4.77 -2.89 -13.47
N GLU A 76 6.01 -3.30 -13.74
CA GLU A 76 6.86 -4.05 -12.80
C GLU A 76 7.23 -3.22 -11.56
N GLU A 77 7.53 -1.94 -11.72
CA GLU A 77 7.82 -1.05 -10.60
C GLU A 77 6.58 -0.82 -9.73
N ILE A 78 5.42 -0.66 -10.34
CA ILE A 78 4.14 -0.51 -9.64
C ILE A 78 3.86 -1.78 -8.83
N LYS A 79 3.99 -2.95 -9.45
CA LYS A 79 3.81 -4.24 -8.77
C LYS A 79 4.79 -4.43 -7.63
N LYS A 80 6.07 -4.10 -7.84
CA LYS A 80 7.10 -4.15 -6.79
C LYS A 80 6.78 -3.19 -5.65
N ARG A 81 6.31 -1.98 -5.97
CA ARG A 81 5.91 -0.99 -4.96
C ARG A 81 4.74 -1.48 -4.14
N TRP A 82 3.70 -2.02 -4.79
CA TRP A 82 2.56 -2.64 -4.11
C TRP A 82 3.00 -3.79 -3.21
N HIS A 83 3.86 -4.69 -3.70
CA HIS A 83 4.38 -5.80 -2.89
C HIS A 83 5.11 -5.32 -1.63
N ASN A 84 5.95 -4.29 -1.76
CA ASN A 84 6.65 -3.68 -0.62
C ASN A 84 5.68 -3.03 0.38
N LEU A 85 4.62 -2.38 -0.12
CA LEU A 85 3.57 -1.80 0.72
C LEU A 85 2.83 -2.89 1.50
N CYS A 86 2.41 -3.97 0.85
CA CYS A 86 1.77 -5.10 1.53
C CYS A 86 2.68 -5.71 2.60
N SER A 87 3.96 -5.96 2.27
CA SER A 87 4.93 -6.49 3.22
C SER A 87 5.11 -5.57 4.44
N SER A 88 5.16 -4.26 4.20
CA SER A 88 5.19 -3.26 5.27
C SER A 88 3.91 -3.30 6.10
N ALA A 89 2.75 -3.26 5.45
CA ALA A 89 1.44 -3.29 6.10
C ALA A 89 1.28 -4.52 7.01
N SER A 90 1.64 -5.72 6.54
CA SER A 90 1.59 -6.94 7.36
C SER A 90 2.47 -6.84 8.61
N ARG A 91 3.66 -6.25 8.53
CA ARG A 91 4.53 -6.04 9.70
C ARG A 91 3.91 -5.02 10.68
N TYR A 92 3.37 -3.94 10.15
CA TYR A 92 2.71 -2.90 10.95
C TYR A 92 1.44 -3.44 11.63
N PHE A 93 0.60 -4.20 10.92
CA PHE A 93 -0.63 -4.79 11.48
C PHE A 93 -0.36 -5.84 12.55
N LYS A 94 0.74 -6.61 12.43
CA LYS A 94 1.17 -7.54 13.49
C LYS A 94 1.68 -6.82 14.73
N LYS A 95 2.28 -5.65 14.56
CA LYS A 95 2.89 -4.88 15.66
C LYS A 95 1.90 -3.97 16.38
N HIS A 96 0.86 -3.52 15.68
CA HIS A 96 -0.09 -2.51 16.14
C HIS A 96 -1.53 -3.03 16.04
N SER A 97 -2.25 -2.99 17.17
CA SER A 97 -3.69 -3.30 17.23
C SER A 97 -4.51 -2.32 16.38
N SER A 98 -5.73 -2.72 16.00
CA SER A 98 -6.62 -1.92 15.16
C SER A 98 -6.91 -0.52 15.70
N ASN A 99 -6.81 -0.34 17.02
CA ASN A 99 -7.10 0.92 17.74
C ASN A 99 -5.84 1.71 18.14
N ASP A 100 -4.69 1.42 17.54
CA ASP A 100 -3.44 2.14 17.85
C ASP A 100 -3.40 3.50 17.13
N GLU A 101 -3.80 4.55 17.84
CA GLU A 101 -3.75 5.94 17.38
C GLU A 101 -2.30 6.48 17.21
N GLY A 102 -1.29 5.72 17.66
CA GLY A 102 0.13 6.10 17.61
C GLY A 102 0.88 5.74 16.33
N VAL A 103 0.21 5.13 15.33
CA VAL A 103 0.90 4.65 14.12
C VAL A 103 1.30 5.81 13.20
N LYS A 104 2.60 6.12 13.18
CA LYS A 104 3.20 7.21 12.37
C LYS A 104 3.32 6.91 10.87
N TRP A 105 2.73 5.80 10.39
CA TRP A 105 2.86 5.41 8.98
C TRP A 105 1.80 6.09 8.12
N ALA A 106 2.24 6.93 7.18
CA ALA A 106 1.37 7.76 6.33
C ALA A 106 0.36 6.99 5.45
N TYR A 107 0.50 5.66 5.35
CA TYR A 107 -0.35 4.76 4.57
C TYR A 107 -1.17 3.81 5.43
N TRP A 108 -1.13 3.95 6.76
CA TRP A 108 -1.81 3.04 7.70
C TRP A 108 -3.31 2.95 7.43
N ASN A 109 -3.99 4.09 7.37
CA ASN A 109 -5.43 4.15 7.12
C ASN A 109 -5.76 3.65 5.69
N ASP A 110 -4.97 4.07 4.69
CA ASP A 110 -5.18 3.68 3.29
C ASP A 110 -5.02 2.17 3.05
N MET A 111 -4.16 1.48 3.82
CA MET A 111 -3.92 0.03 3.71
C MET A 111 -4.80 -0.81 4.65
N SER A 112 -5.59 -0.18 5.52
CA SER A 112 -6.39 -0.86 6.55
C SER A 112 -7.39 -1.87 5.98
N PHE A 113 -7.87 -1.66 4.75
CA PHE A 113 -8.76 -2.60 4.07
C PHE A 113 -8.18 -4.01 4.01
N LEU A 114 -6.86 -4.17 3.84
CA LEU A 114 -6.21 -5.50 3.81
C LEU A 114 -6.42 -6.31 5.10
N ARG A 115 -6.65 -5.65 6.24
CA ARG A 115 -6.98 -6.30 7.52
C ARG A 115 -8.40 -6.86 7.49
N GLU A 116 -9.35 -6.10 6.95
CA GLU A 116 -10.75 -6.50 6.84
C GLU A 116 -10.91 -7.77 6.00
N LEU A 117 -10.10 -7.92 4.95
CA LEU A 117 -10.10 -9.14 4.13
C LEU A 117 -9.52 -10.35 4.84
N SER A 118 -8.44 -10.18 5.62
CA SER A 118 -7.87 -11.27 6.40
C SER A 118 -8.81 -11.75 7.51
N ALA A 119 -9.61 -10.86 8.08
CA ALA A 119 -10.60 -11.22 9.09
C ALA A 119 -11.82 -11.92 8.48
N ALA A 120 -12.26 -11.53 7.28
CA ALA A 120 -13.37 -12.15 6.59
C ALA A 120 -13.10 -13.61 6.17
N GLU A 121 -11.83 -14.01 5.94
CA GLU A 121 -11.47 -15.39 5.64
C GLU A 121 -11.60 -16.34 6.85
N GLU A 122 -11.43 -15.83 8.08
CA GLU A 122 -11.52 -16.65 9.31
C GLU A 122 -12.99 -16.93 9.71
N GLU A 123 -13.94 -16.10 9.31
CA GLU A 123 -15.37 -16.25 9.68
C GLU A 123 -16.09 -17.33 8.85
N GLU A 124 -15.70 -17.52 7.58
CA GLU A 124 -16.25 -18.58 6.70
C GLU A 124 -15.75 -19.98 7.10
N GLU A 125 -14.52 -20.13 7.59
CA GLU A 125 -13.99 -21.42 8.05
C GLU A 125 -14.58 -21.86 9.40
N SER A 126 -15.01 -20.89 10.23
CA SER A 126 -15.61 -21.14 11.54
C SER A 126 -17.09 -21.59 11.48
N SER A 127 -17.76 -21.50 10.33
CA SER A 127 -19.17 -21.94 10.16
C SER A 127 -19.32 -23.39 9.66
N SER A 128 -18.22 -24.12 9.43
CA SER A 128 -18.24 -25.44 8.77
C SER A 128 -18.04 -26.66 9.70
N TRP A 129 -18.42 -26.57 10.98
CA TRP A 129 -18.33 -27.71 11.93
C TRP A 129 -19.53 -27.82 12.89
N SER A 130 -20.74 -27.59 12.38
CA SER A 130 -21.95 -27.84 13.16
C SER A 130 -22.93 -28.68 12.37
N ASP A 131 -22.58 -29.95 12.13
CA ASP A 131 -23.57 -31.03 12.21
C ASP A 131 -22.88 -32.40 12.20
N GLY A 132 -23.24 -33.24 13.17
CA GLY A 132 -22.65 -34.56 13.35
C GLY A 132 -23.09 -35.21 14.66
N GLU A 133 -24.41 -35.25 14.84
CA GLU A 133 -25.17 -36.02 15.81
C GLU A 133 -24.50 -37.37 16.17
N ILE A 134 -24.07 -37.51 17.42
CA ILE A 134 -23.78 -38.81 18.05
C ILE A 134 -25.04 -39.19 18.83
N GLY A 135 -25.75 -40.18 18.32
CA GLY A 135 -26.89 -40.82 18.96
C GLY A 135 -26.67 -42.33 18.99
N ASP A 136 -26.59 -42.85 20.21
CA ASP A 136 -26.42 -44.23 20.71
C ASP A 136 -26.84 -45.42 19.83
#